data_AF-A0A7V1V472-F1
#
_entry.id   AF-A0A7V1V472-F1
#
_cell.length_a   1.000
_cell.length_b   1.000
_cell.length_c   1.000
_cell.angle_alpha   90.00
_cell.angle_beta   90.00
_cell.angle_gamma   90.00
#
_symmetry.space_group_name_H-M   'P 1'
#
loop_
_entity.id
_entity.type
_entity.pdbx_description
1 polymer ?
#
loop_
_entity_poly.entity_id
_entity_poly.type
_entity_poly.pdbx_seq_one_letter_code
_entity_poly.pdbx_strand_id
1 'polypeptide(L)'
;MAAAVGQFAVDEPARSRDRPQSARSSDAEPERGRRQPDLDGESQRGRGGTPDSKSDVGDRCDTRMKQGKARGERHEAMGVVRHRLGVARVAARRDEHLRNEAGATLTELMAGVVITLLVAAAGFTVLTSSEKAATVNEQTAQTQQNGRVAMELVARDLKMAGFGLVSGGGTINNCTAAGSTVPILPLDNTPAGADTGPDSVRLVVPTRLSTLNGQHPAAPPAAITQLALQAGAVASMGITTNQSVSVNGAASGNIQSIAGDTLTLTNPIAAPALFPGGTVVYWMQCITYAITSNATKCAGSGPCLLRGIRDTTVADINLDPNMVPIADGIEDLQLAYACDGCTGTAVPDGIVDDQNANGNFDAGDFISNNAWATAPMTPEKIRLVRVTVVARQPREDLGLGEGKSEVQATGPVIVEDHNPSSDAGFVSSEYSHFRRRVLTRTVQLRNVGL
;
A
#
# COMPACT_ATOMS: atom_id res chain seq x y z
N MET A 1 -63.20 -14.86 -38.34
CA MET A 1 -62.81 -13.44 -38.50
C MET A 1 -61.34 -13.46 -38.92
N ALA A 2 -60.96 -13.28 -40.18
CA ALA A 2 -61.16 -12.11 -41.08
C ALA A 2 -60.46 -10.86 -40.53
N ALA A 3 -59.56 -10.15 -41.24
CA ALA A 3 -58.92 -10.37 -42.56
C ALA A 3 -57.53 -9.65 -42.57
N ALA A 4 -56.52 -10.06 -43.36
CA ALA A 4 -56.02 -9.44 -44.62
C ALA A 4 -55.78 -7.91 -44.56
N VAL A 5 -54.73 -7.26 -45.09
CA VAL A 5 -53.94 -7.32 -46.35
C VAL A 5 -52.61 -6.54 -46.10
N GLY A 6 -51.46 -6.68 -46.79
CA GLY A 6 -51.02 -7.57 -47.88
C GLY A 6 -49.62 -7.20 -48.43
N GLN A 7 -49.12 -7.99 -49.40
CA GLN A 7 -47.84 -7.86 -50.12
C GLN A 7 -47.54 -6.49 -50.76
N PHE A 8 -46.25 -6.22 -51.02
CA PHE A 8 -45.74 -6.13 -52.41
C PHE A 8 -44.24 -6.51 -52.50
N ALA A 9 -43.88 -7.28 -53.53
CA ALA A 9 -42.51 -7.65 -53.92
C ALA A 9 -42.34 -7.38 -55.41
N VAL A 10 -41.11 -7.06 -55.87
CA VAL A 10 -40.79 -6.86 -57.30
C VAL A 10 -39.35 -7.30 -57.60
N ASP A 11 -39.22 -8.13 -58.66
CA ASP A 11 -37.99 -8.65 -59.29
C ASP A 11 -37.77 -7.93 -60.66
N GLU A 12 -36.71 -8.12 -61.46
CA GLU A 12 -35.64 -9.14 -61.50
C GLU A 12 -34.26 -8.43 -61.80
N PRO A 13 -33.31 -8.79 -62.73
CA PRO A 13 -31.90 -8.35 -62.63
C PRO A 13 -31.33 -7.71 -63.94
N ALA A 14 -30.00 -7.50 -64.02
CA ALA A 14 -29.12 -7.98 -65.12
C ALA A 14 -27.79 -7.20 -65.36
N ARG A 15 -26.71 -7.95 -65.69
CA ARG A 15 -25.55 -7.59 -66.58
C ARG A 15 -24.58 -6.45 -66.15
N SER A 16 -23.30 -6.39 -66.56
CA SER A 16 -22.36 -7.33 -67.24
C SER A 16 -20.94 -6.72 -67.38
N ARG A 17 -19.94 -7.55 -67.78
CA ARG A 17 -18.55 -7.25 -68.26
C ARG A 17 -17.47 -7.19 -67.17
N ASP A 18 -16.33 -7.88 -67.25
CA ASP A 18 -15.21 -7.89 -68.24
C ASP A 18 -14.57 -6.48 -68.41
N ARG A 19 -13.24 -6.24 -68.33
CA ARG A 19 -12.03 -7.10 -68.44
C ARG A 19 -10.80 -6.45 -67.73
N PRO A 20 -9.59 -7.06 -67.69
CA PRO A 20 -8.42 -6.61 -66.92
C PRO A 20 -7.33 -5.87 -67.75
N GLN A 21 -6.22 -5.46 -67.08
CA GLN A 21 -4.86 -5.03 -67.54
C GLN A 21 -4.38 -3.78 -66.74
N SER A 22 -3.09 -3.48 -66.49
CA SER A 22 -1.81 -4.19 -66.73
C SER A 22 -0.66 -3.58 -65.89
N ALA A 23 0.46 -4.31 -65.81
CA ALA A 23 1.71 -3.98 -65.12
C ALA A 23 2.46 -2.68 -65.53
N ARG A 24 3.27 -2.16 -64.58
CA ARG A 24 4.67 -1.67 -64.71
C ARG A 24 5.15 -1.31 -63.29
N SER A 25 6.21 -1.85 -62.67
CA SER A 25 7.61 -2.14 -63.08
C SER A 25 8.49 -0.90 -63.27
N SER A 26 9.31 -0.60 -62.26
CA SER A 26 10.69 -0.10 -62.42
C SER A 26 11.41 0.00 -61.06
N ASP A 27 12.14 -1.06 -60.70
CA ASP A 27 13.32 -0.94 -59.84
C ASP A 27 14.42 -0.17 -60.59
N ALA A 28 15.27 0.59 -59.86
CA ALA A 28 16.72 0.73 -60.10
C ALA A 28 17.36 1.86 -59.25
N GLU A 29 17.60 1.59 -57.95
CA GLU A 29 18.97 1.45 -57.37
C GLU A 29 20.04 2.58 -57.58
N PRO A 30 21.31 2.47 -57.08
CA PRO A 30 21.75 3.37 -55.99
C PRO A 30 23.08 4.13 -56.25
N GLU A 31 23.50 5.05 -55.34
CA GLU A 31 24.94 5.26 -55.06
C GLU A 31 25.29 5.79 -53.65
N ARG A 32 26.04 4.95 -52.91
CA ARG A 32 27.38 5.19 -52.32
C ARG A 32 27.70 6.54 -51.60
N GLY A 33 27.69 6.47 -50.27
CA GLY A 33 28.92 6.10 -49.52
C GLY A 33 29.75 7.19 -48.77
N ARG A 34 30.43 6.72 -47.69
CA ARG A 34 31.51 7.38 -46.90
C ARG A 34 31.04 8.56 -46.00
N ARG A 35 31.47 8.72 -44.73
CA ARG A 35 32.65 8.24 -43.97
C ARG A 35 32.34 8.24 -42.44
N GLN A 36 32.92 7.31 -41.69
CA GLN A 36 33.30 7.54 -40.27
C GLN A 36 34.57 8.41 -40.20
N PRO A 37 34.84 8.99 -39.02
CA PRO A 37 36.17 8.83 -38.43
C PRO A 37 36.11 8.39 -36.95
N ASP A 38 36.88 7.34 -36.63
CA ASP A 38 37.49 7.20 -35.31
C ASP A 38 38.76 8.07 -35.25
N LEU A 39 39.23 8.44 -34.04
CA LEU A 39 40.64 8.45 -33.58
C LEU A 39 40.84 9.29 -32.27
N ASP A 40 41.05 8.57 -31.17
CA ASP A 40 42.14 8.66 -30.15
C ASP A 40 42.80 9.99 -29.68
N GLY A 41 43.08 10.03 -28.36
CA GLY A 41 44.09 10.88 -27.67
C GLY A 41 43.54 12.18 -27.02
N GLU A 42 43.99 12.69 -25.86
CA GLU A 42 44.99 12.32 -24.82
C GLU A 42 44.48 12.90 -23.46
N SER A 43 44.58 12.22 -22.31
CA SER A 43 45.72 12.22 -21.36
C SER A 43 46.33 13.59 -20.95
N GLN A 44 45.94 14.11 -19.76
CA GLN A 44 46.77 14.75 -18.71
C GLN A 44 45.85 15.31 -17.60
N ARG A 45 45.96 14.98 -16.30
CA ARG A 45 47.03 15.12 -15.27
C ARG A 45 47.26 16.54 -14.72
N GLY A 46 46.71 16.77 -13.53
CA GLY A 46 47.06 17.78 -12.51
C GLY A 46 46.04 17.65 -11.37
N ARG A 47 46.32 17.25 -10.11
CA ARG A 47 47.49 17.26 -9.21
C ARG A 47 47.98 18.65 -8.78
N GLY A 48 47.61 19.02 -7.55
CA GLY A 48 48.23 20.09 -6.73
C GLY A 48 47.26 21.20 -6.31
N GLY A 49 46.88 21.37 -5.04
CA GLY A 49 47.06 20.46 -3.91
C GLY A 49 46.73 21.05 -2.53
N THR A 50 46.49 20.14 -1.57
CA THR A 50 46.93 20.19 -0.14
C THR A 50 46.35 21.24 0.83
N PRO A 51 46.36 20.95 2.17
CA PRO A 51 45.22 21.30 3.03
C PRO A 51 45.58 21.95 4.39
N ASP A 52 44.53 22.33 5.14
CA ASP A 52 44.40 22.27 6.61
C ASP A 52 42.88 22.33 6.89
N SER A 53 42.26 21.72 7.91
CA SER A 53 42.74 21.08 9.15
C SER A 53 41.87 19.83 9.46
N LYS A 54 42.42 18.72 9.99
CA LYS A 54 42.35 18.29 11.41
C LYS A 54 41.05 18.67 12.16
N SER A 55 40.36 17.79 12.90
CA SER A 55 40.79 16.51 13.51
C SER A 55 39.62 15.57 13.90
N ASP A 56 39.88 14.26 13.81
CA ASP A 56 39.44 13.14 14.68
C ASP A 56 37.92 12.88 14.91
N VAL A 57 37.35 11.73 14.52
CA VAL A 57 37.51 10.35 15.10
C VAL A 57 36.92 10.27 16.52
N GLY A 58 36.04 9.33 16.88
CA GLY A 58 35.49 8.16 16.19
C GLY A 58 35.25 7.01 17.18
N ASP A 59 34.24 6.17 16.91
CA ASP A 59 33.87 4.93 17.64
C ASP A 59 33.29 5.08 19.08
N ARG A 60 32.04 4.67 19.32
CA ARG A 60 31.53 3.29 19.57
C ARG A 60 31.92 2.72 20.93
N CYS A 61 31.01 2.86 21.91
CA CYS A 61 31.03 2.07 23.13
C CYS A 61 30.45 0.68 22.87
N ASP A 62 31.28 -0.35 23.03
CA ASP A 62 30.86 -1.76 23.06
C ASP A 62 31.17 -2.33 24.46
N THR A 63 30.15 -2.76 25.19
CA THR A 63 30.28 -3.18 26.59
C THR A 63 30.56 -4.67 26.70
N ARG A 64 31.77 -5.04 27.19
CA ARG A 64 32.07 -6.43 27.57
C ARG A 64 32.73 -6.56 28.92
N MET A 65 32.17 -7.48 29.70
CA MET A 65 32.71 -7.95 30.98
C MET A 65 34.12 -8.55 30.82
N LYS A 66 34.96 -8.44 31.86
CA LYS A 66 35.35 -9.63 32.65
C LYS A 66 36.07 -9.29 33.96
N GLN A 67 36.00 -10.25 34.87
CA GLN A 67 36.60 -10.22 36.20
C GLN A 67 38.13 -10.36 36.13
N GLY A 68 38.84 -9.75 37.09
CA GLY A 68 40.27 -9.94 37.32
C GLY A 68 40.58 -9.83 38.81
N LYS A 69 41.17 -10.89 39.40
CA LYS A 69 41.40 -11.06 40.85
C LYS A 69 42.89 -11.32 41.10
N ALA A 70 43.38 -10.89 42.27
CA ALA A 70 44.71 -11.19 42.84
C ALA A 70 45.93 -10.53 42.16
N ARG A 71 47.13 -10.43 42.76
CA ARG A 71 47.61 -10.33 44.18
C ARG A 71 49.15 -10.22 44.14
N GLY A 72 49.76 -9.38 44.98
CA GLY A 72 51.24 -9.29 45.18
C GLY A 72 51.78 -7.89 44.84
N GLU A 73 52.35 -7.13 45.80
CA GLU A 73 53.72 -7.25 46.36
C GLU A 73 54.80 -6.91 45.29
N ARG A 74 55.58 -5.82 45.37
CA ARG A 74 56.51 -5.45 46.47
C ARG A 74 57.30 -4.15 46.19
N HIS A 75 57.81 -3.50 47.26
CA HIS A 75 59.00 -2.62 47.36
C HIS A 75 59.08 -1.37 46.42
N GLU A 76 59.74 -0.25 46.75
CA GLU A 76 60.31 0.32 47.99
C GLU A 76 60.56 1.83 47.74
N ALA A 77 60.35 2.70 48.73
CA ALA A 77 61.04 4.00 48.84
C ALA A 77 60.70 4.67 50.19
N MET A 78 61.69 4.80 51.09
CA MET A 78 61.53 5.53 52.35
C MET A 78 61.57 7.05 52.13
N GLY A 79 60.68 7.78 52.78
CA GLY A 79 60.74 9.23 52.94
C GLY A 79 60.44 9.63 54.38
N VAL A 80 61.44 9.57 55.26
CA VAL A 80 61.26 9.89 56.68
C VAL A 80 61.48 11.40 56.92
N VAL A 81 60.43 12.10 57.34
CA VAL A 81 60.55 13.40 58.03
C VAL A 81 59.72 13.35 59.31
N ARG A 82 60.40 13.41 60.46
CA ARG A 82 59.76 13.57 61.78
C ARG A 82 59.79 15.04 62.18
N HIS A 83 58.65 15.58 62.61
CA HIS A 83 58.45 16.22 63.93
C HIS A 83 57.26 17.19 63.94
N ARG A 84 56.20 16.86 64.69
CA ARG A 84 55.97 17.39 66.05
C ARG A 84 54.72 16.75 66.66
N LEU A 85 54.81 16.31 67.92
CA LEU A 85 53.64 15.93 68.70
C LEU A 85 52.83 17.17 69.05
N GLY A 86 51.59 17.23 68.57
CA GLY A 86 50.53 18.06 69.15
C GLY A 86 49.53 17.14 69.84
N VAL A 87 49.62 17.00 71.17
CA VAL A 87 48.64 16.21 71.94
C VAL A 87 47.35 17.01 72.08
N ALA A 88 46.50 16.95 71.05
CA ALA A 88 45.13 17.44 71.14
C ALA A 88 44.31 16.45 71.97
N ARG A 89 44.04 16.81 73.23
CA ARG A 89 43.08 16.08 74.07
C ARG A 89 41.72 16.12 73.37
N VAL A 90 41.18 14.95 73.00
CA VAL A 90 39.76 14.82 72.65
C VAL A 90 38.96 14.97 73.93
N ALA A 91 38.68 16.21 74.31
CA ALA A 91 37.63 16.51 75.27
C ALA A 91 36.30 16.19 74.58
N ALA A 92 35.72 15.04 74.93
CA ALA A 92 34.39 14.68 74.48
C ALA A 92 33.38 15.69 75.03
N ARG A 93 33.04 16.71 74.23
CA ARG A 93 31.82 17.48 74.45
C ARG A 93 30.64 16.54 74.26
N ARG A 94 30.05 16.11 75.37
CA ARG A 94 28.61 15.84 75.42
C ARG A 94 27.91 17.17 75.19
N ASP A 95 27.70 17.54 73.94
CA ASP A 95 26.61 18.45 73.63
C ASP A 95 25.32 17.62 73.73
N GLU A 96 24.81 17.53 74.96
CA GLU A 96 23.42 17.18 75.23
C GLU A 96 22.55 18.30 74.64
N HIS A 97 22.31 18.24 73.33
CA HIS A 97 21.09 18.77 72.76
C HIS A 97 19.94 17.92 73.31
N LEU A 98 19.57 18.22 74.56
CA LEU A 98 18.26 17.94 75.10
C LEU A 98 17.26 18.42 74.05
N ARG A 99 16.53 17.47 73.46
CA ARG A 99 15.45 17.79 72.54
C ARG A 99 14.46 18.66 73.29
N ASN A 100 14.40 19.94 72.95
CA ASN A 100 13.19 20.70 73.18
C ASN A 100 12.10 20.03 72.34
N GLU A 101 11.31 19.16 72.96
CA GLU A 101 10.04 18.69 72.41
C GLU A 101 9.03 19.84 72.48
N ALA A 102 9.31 20.90 71.71
CA ALA A 102 8.33 21.91 71.38
C ALA A 102 7.27 21.23 70.51
N GLY A 103 6.06 21.07 71.06
CA GLY A 103 4.92 20.57 70.29
C GLY A 103 4.63 21.50 69.10
N ALA A 104 4.24 20.92 67.97
CA ALA A 104 3.94 21.68 66.76
C ALA A 104 2.86 22.73 67.03
N THR A 105 3.11 23.97 66.60
CA THR A 105 2.10 25.04 66.75
C THR A 105 0.96 24.84 65.74
N LEU A 106 -0.25 25.32 66.06
CA LEU A 106 -1.39 25.26 65.14
C LEU A 106 -1.05 25.92 63.79
N THR A 107 -0.32 27.04 63.82
CA THR A 107 0.18 27.76 62.64
C THR A 107 1.16 26.96 61.80
N GLU A 108 2.01 26.14 62.42
CA GLU A 108 2.99 25.28 61.74
C GLU A 108 2.33 24.09 61.07
N LEU A 109 1.33 23.47 61.73
CA LEU A 109 0.50 22.44 61.10
C LEU A 109 -0.31 23.01 59.92
N MET A 110 -0.90 24.21 60.06
CA MET A 110 -1.60 24.87 58.95
C MET A 110 -0.66 25.16 57.77
N ALA A 111 0.54 25.69 58.03
CA ALA A 111 1.54 25.93 56.98
C ALA A 111 2.00 24.62 56.32
N GLY A 112 2.27 23.57 57.10
CA GLY A 112 2.67 22.25 56.60
C GLY A 112 1.62 21.59 55.71
N VAL A 113 0.33 21.67 56.09
CA VAL A 113 -0.79 21.18 55.27
C VAL A 113 -0.89 21.97 53.96
N VAL A 114 -0.80 23.30 53.99
CA VAL A 114 -0.83 24.14 52.78
C VAL A 114 0.32 23.80 51.83
N ILE A 115 1.55 23.68 52.33
CA ILE A 115 2.71 23.30 51.50
C ILE A 115 2.52 21.89 50.92
N THR A 116 2.04 20.94 51.71
CA THR A 116 1.80 19.56 51.25
C THR A 116 0.74 19.51 50.14
N LEU A 117 -0.35 20.28 50.28
CA LEU A 117 -1.39 20.40 49.25
C LEU A 117 -0.86 21.05 47.96
N LEU A 118 -0.03 22.09 48.06
CA LEU A 118 0.59 22.73 46.90
C LEU A 118 1.53 21.76 46.14
N VAL A 119 2.35 21.00 46.87
CA VAL A 119 3.23 19.99 46.27
C VAL A 119 2.42 18.84 45.65
N ALA A 120 1.36 18.39 46.32
CA ALA A 120 0.48 17.34 45.79
C ALA A 120 -0.25 17.79 44.51
N ALA A 121 -0.75 19.03 44.47
CA ALA A 121 -1.38 19.61 43.28
C ALA A 121 -0.40 19.69 42.10
N ALA A 122 0.82 20.20 42.33
CA ALA A 122 1.87 20.24 41.31
C ALA A 122 2.33 18.85 40.85
N GLY A 123 2.35 17.85 41.74
CA GLY A 123 2.63 16.46 41.37
C GLY A 123 1.53 15.86 40.49
N PHE A 124 0.26 16.16 40.78
CA PHE A 124 -0.89 15.65 40.04
C PHE A 124 -0.99 16.22 38.61
N THR A 125 -0.65 17.49 38.40
CA THR A 125 -0.60 18.07 37.04
C THR A 125 0.51 17.45 36.19
N VAL A 126 1.68 17.16 36.78
CA VAL A 126 2.77 16.44 36.09
C VAL A 126 2.37 15.00 35.74
N LEU A 127 1.72 14.28 36.67
CA LEU A 127 1.26 12.92 36.43
C LEU A 127 0.22 12.85 35.30
N THR A 128 -0.84 13.66 35.38
CA THR A 128 -1.90 13.69 34.37
C THR A 128 -1.40 14.16 32.99
N SER A 129 -0.48 15.11 32.94
CA SER A 129 0.22 15.51 31.70
C SER A 129 1.04 14.35 31.11
N SER A 130 1.69 13.55 31.96
CA SER A 130 2.47 12.37 31.54
C SER A 130 1.59 11.25 30.98
N GLU A 131 0.44 10.98 31.60
CA GLU A 131 -0.55 9.99 31.13
C GLU A 131 -1.18 10.40 29.78
N LYS A 132 -1.53 11.68 29.62
CA LYS A 132 -1.98 12.25 28.34
C LYS A 132 -0.91 12.11 27.27
N ALA A 133 0.34 12.49 27.57
CA ALA A 133 1.46 12.38 26.62
C ALA A 133 1.73 10.91 26.21
N ALA A 134 1.67 9.96 27.15
CA ALA A 134 1.79 8.54 26.84
C ALA A 134 0.68 8.06 25.89
N THR A 135 -0.57 8.44 26.16
CA THR A 135 -1.74 8.09 25.34
C THR A 135 -1.65 8.68 23.92
N VAL A 136 -1.25 9.95 23.78
CA VAL A 136 -1.07 10.61 22.47
C VAL A 136 0.06 9.94 21.67
N ASN A 137 1.15 9.55 22.33
CA ASN A 137 2.26 8.83 21.71
C ASN A 137 1.82 7.43 21.22
N GLU A 138 1.05 6.69 22.03
CA GLU A 138 0.52 5.37 21.66
C GLU A 138 -0.41 5.45 20.45
N GLN A 139 -1.39 6.38 20.45
CA GLN A 139 -2.26 6.63 19.30
C GLN A 139 -1.45 7.01 18.05
N THR A 140 -0.43 7.85 18.20
CA THR A 140 0.45 8.28 17.11
C THR A 140 1.27 7.12 16.53
N ALA A 141 1.68 6.16 17.36
CA ALA A 141 2.34 4.93 16.91
C ALA A 141 1.35 4.00 16.19
N GLN A 142 0.14 3.82 16.72
CA GLN A 142 -0.91 3.01 16.12
C GLN A 142 -1.31 3.52 14.73
N THR A 143 -1.58 4.83 14.57
CA THR A 143 -1.88 5.44 13.25
C THR A 143 -0.75 5.21 12.24
N GLN A 144 0.51 5.29 12.66
CA GLN A 144 1.66 5.01 11.80
C GLN A 144 1.78 3.55 11.39
N GLN A 145 1.50 2.63 12.31
CA GLN A 145 1.50 1.19 12.04
C GLN A 145 0.37 0.83 11.08
N ASN A 146 -0.86 1.28 11.35
CA ASN A 146 -2.04 0.99 10.54
C ASN A 146 -1.91 1.57 9.13
N GLY A 147 -1.47 2.83 8.99
CA GLY A 147 -1.20 3.44 7.69
C GLY A 147 -0.12 2.70 6.89
N ARG A 148 0.91 2.17 7.56
CA ARG A 148 1.94 1.33 6.91
C ARG A 148 1.38 -0.03 6.46
N VAL A 149 0.55 -0.68 7.29
CA VAL A 149 -0.08 -1.97 6.97
C VAL A 149 -1.03 -1.82 5.78
N ALA A 150 -1.90 -0.81 5.81
CA ALA A 150 -2.80 -0.46 4.71
C ALA A 150 -2.02 -0.26 3.39
N MET A 151 -1.02 0.62 3.40
CA MET A 151 -0.22 0.95 2.22
C MET A 151 0.58 -0.25 1.69
N GLU A 152 1.16 -1.09 2.56
CA GLU A 152 1.92 -2.26 2.09
C GLU A 152 1.01 -3.37 1.54
N LEU A 153 -0.19 -3.56 2.11
CA LEU A 153 -1.17 -4.53 1.57
C LEU A 153 -1.67 -4.08 0.18
N VAL A 154 -2.13 -2.83 0.05
CA VAL A 154 -2.60 -2.30 -1.25
C VAL A 154 -1.48 -2.31 -2.29
N ALA A 155 -0.28 -1.84 -1.94
CA ALA A 155 0.86 -1.82 -2.87
C ALA A 155 1.40 -3.21 -3.23
N ARG A 156 1.24 -4.21 -2.36
CA ARG A 156 1.59 -5.60 -2.66
C ARG A 156 0.61 -6.20 -3.65
N ASP A 157 -0.69 -6.05 -3.41
CA ASP A 157 -1.73 -6.61 -4.26
C ASP A 157 -1.75 -5.91 -5.64
N LEU A 158 -1.50 -4.60 -5.69
CA LEU A 158 -1.30 -3.86 -6.95
C LEU A 158 -0.12 -4.40 -7.79
N LYS A 159 1.03 -4.71 -7.19
CA LYS A 159 2.18 -5.30 -7.92
C LYS A 159 1.89 -6.69 -8.47
N MET A 160 0.96 -7.41 -7.85
CA MET A 160 0.52 -8.74 -8.24
C MET A 160 -0.69 -8.69 -9.21
N ALA A 161 -1.34 -7.54 -9.35
CA ALA A 161 -2.49 -7.35 -10.20
C ALA A 161 -2.20 -7.78 -11.65
N GLY A 162 -3.13 -8.53 -12.22
CA GLY A 162 -3.03 -9.07 -13.58
C GLY A 162 -2.10 -10.28 -13.76
N PHE A 163 -1.40 -10.73 -12.72
CA PHE A 163 -0.63 -11.97 -12.81
C PHE A 163 -1.53 -13.10 -13.30
N GLY A 164 -1.13 -13.79 -14.37
CA GLY A 164 -1.88 -14.94 -14.86
C GLY A 164 -3.24 -14.63 -15.50
N LEU A 165 -3.55 -13.35 -15.75
CA LEU A 165 -4.66 -12.95 -16.60
C LEU A 165 -4.19 -13.02 -18.06
N VAL A 166 -4.78 -13.92 -18.85
CA VAL A 166 -4.54 -14.00 -20.31
C VAL A 166 -5.79 -13.57 -21.08
N SER A 167 -5.61 -12.99 -22.27
CA SER A 167 -6.71 -12.61 -23.16
C SER A 167 -7.63 -13.81 -23.44
N GLY A 168 -8.93 -13.67 -23.13
CA GLY A 168 -9.90 -14.77 -23.26
C GLY A 168 -9.98 -15.73 -22.07
N GLY A 169 -9.19 -15.52 -21.00
CA GLY A 169 -9.12 -16.32 -19.78
C GLY A 169 -10.38 -16.34 -18.88
N GLY A 170 -11.49 -15.82 -19.39
CA GLY A 170 -12.83 -15.80 -18.78
C GLY A 170 -12.99 -14.82 -17.61
N THR A 171 -14.17 -14.85 -16.97
CA THR A 171 -14.62 -13.82 -16.01
C THR A 171 -14.07 -14.07 -14.59
N ILE A 172 -13.46 -13.06 -13.95
CA ILE A 172 -12.98 -13.17 -12.56
C ILE A 172 -13.87 -12.33 -11.64
N ASN A 173 -14.99 -12.93 -11.22
CA ASN A 173 -16.00 -12.33 -10.35
C ASN A 173 -16.32 -10.87 -10.77
N ASN A 174 -16.07 -9.92 -9.86
CA ASN A 174 -16.47 -8.52 -9.96
C ASN A 174 -15.35 -7.61 -10.51
N CYS A 175 -14.28 -8.17 -11.07
CA CYS A 175 -13.15 -7.45 -11.68
C CYS A 175 -13.35 -7.38 -13.20
N THR A 176 -14.47 -6.81 -13.63
CA THR A 176 -14.85 -6.74 -15.05
C THR A 176 -15.16 -5.30 -15.47
N ALA A 177 -14.66 -4.89 -16.64
CA ALA A 177 -14.95 -3.61 -17.30
C ALA A 177 -15.29 -3.88 -18.77
N ALA A 178 -16.28 -3.17 -19.31
CA ALA A 178 -16.75 -3.35 -20.70
C ALA A 178 -17.04 -4.81 -21.14
N GLY A 179 -17.36 -5.70 -20.19
CA GLY A 179 -17.62 -7.12 -20.43
C GLY A 179 -16.40 -8.06 -20.35
N SER A 180 -15.19 -7.53 -20.23
CA SER A 180 -13.94 -8.29 -20.08
C SER A 180 -13.43 -8.26 -18.65
N THR A 181 -12.70 -9.30 -18.22
CA THR A 181 -11.94 -9.24 -16.96
C THR A 181 -10.79 -8.25 -17.11
N VAL A 182 -10.66 -7.35 -16.15
CA VAL A 182 -9.55 -6.41 -16.06
C VAL A 182 -8.68 -6.70 -14.84
N PRO A 183 -7.35 -6.50 -14.92
CA PRO A 183 -6.45 -6.83 -13.82
C PRO A 183 -6.61 -5.89 -12.62
N ILE A 184 -7.00 -4.65 -12.89
CA ILE A 184 -7.39 -3.61 -11.96
C ILE A 184 -8.72 -3.05 -12.46
N LEU A 185 -9.67 -2.86 -11.55
CA LEU A 185 -10.88 -2.09 -11.79
C LEU A 185 -10.86 -0.88 -10.85
N PRO A 186 -10.52 0.32 -11.36
CA PRO A 186 -10.76 1.57 -10.64
C PRO A 186 -12.22 1.69 -10.26
N LEU A 187 -12.50 2.07 -9.02
CA LEU A 187 -13.83 2.39 -8.52
C LEU A 187 -13.75 3.72 -7.77
N ASP A 188 -13.36 4.71 -8.56
CA ASP A 188 -13.45 6.14 -8.32
C ASP A 188 -14.84 6.50 -7.75
N ASN A 189 -14.89 7.34 -6.72
CA ASN A 189 -16.12 7.70 -6.02
C ASN A 189 -17.05 8.54 -6.93
N THR A 190 -16.48 9.44 -7.73
CA THR A 190 -17.19 10.36 -8.63
C THR A 190 -16.47 10.45 -10.00
N PRO A 191 -16.61 9.47 -10.91
CA PRO A 191 -15.71 9.29 -12.07
C PRO A 191 -15.70 10.35 -13.19
N ALA A 192 -16.27 11.53 -12.95
CA ALA A 192 -16.29 12.68 -13.83
C ALA A 192 -16.42 14.03 -13.06
N GLY A 193 -16.08 14.10 -11.76
CA GLY A 193 -16.20 15.31 -10.96
C GLY A 193 -15.61 15.19 -9.55
N ALA A 194 -15.50 16.31 -8.82
CA ALA A 194 -14.86 16.32 -7.51
C ALA A 194 -15.52 15.37 -6.50
N ASP A 195 -14.68 14.71 -5.70
CA ASP A 195 -15.10 13.64 -4.80
C ASP A 195 -15.74 14.10 -3.50
N THR A 196 -16.60 13.23 -2.97
CA THR A 196 -17.36 13.41 -1.71
C THR A 196 -17.20 12.22 -0.76
N GLY A 197 -16.09 11.50 -0.90
CA GLY A 197 -15.68 10.39 -0.07
C GLY A 197 -14.47 9.64 -0.65
N PRO A 198 -14.05 8.54 0.00
CA PRO A 198 -12.90 7.75 -0.41
C PRO A 198 -13.19 6.89 -1.65
N ASP A 199 -12.12 6.62 -2.40
CA ASP A 199 -12.10 5.65 -3.49
C ASP A 199 -12.26 4.20 -3.02
N SER A 200 -12.57 3.36 -3.99
CA SER A 200 -12.35 1.92 -3.91
C SER A 200 -11.59 1.40 -5.13
N VAL A 201 -11.04 0.19 -5.02
CA VAL A 201 -10.39 -0.49 -6.15
C VAL A 201 -10.60 -1.98 -6.06
N ARG A 202 -10.77 -2.66 -7.21
CA ARG A 202 -10.71 -4.13 -7.27
C ARG A 202 -9.48 -4.59 -8.03
N LEU A 203 -8.84 -5.64 -7.53
CA LEU A 203 -7.57 -6.16 -8.00
C LEU A 203 -7.68 -7.67 -8.22
N VAL A 204 -7.24 -8.16 -9.37
CA VAL A 204 -7.10 -9.59 -9.64
C VAL A 204 -5.79 -10.08 -9.02
N VAL A 205 -5.89 -10.76 -7.88
CA VAL A 205 -4.74 -11.22 -7.08
C VAL A 205 -4.63 -12.76 -7.15
N PRO A 206 -3.43 -13.32 -7.39
CA PRO A 206 -3.20 -14.76 -7.35
C PRO A 206 -2.94 -15.27 -5.93
N THR A 207 -3.68 -16.31 -5.54
CA THR A 207 -3.42 -17.12 -4.34
C THR A 207 -2.89 -18.48 -4.79
N ARG A 208 -1.78 -18.97 -4.24
CA ARG A 208 -1.25 -20.30 -4.61
C ARG A 208 -2.24 -21.39 -4.20
N LEU A 209 -2.71 -22.19 -5.16
CA LEU A 209 -3.68 -23.27 -4.94
C LEU A 209 -2.93 -24.58 -4.66
N SER A 210 -2.16 -25.07 -5.63
CA SER A 210 -1.45 -26.35 -5.56
C SER A 210 -0.40 -26.48 -6.68
N THR A 211 0.00 -27.70 -7.04
CA THR A 211 0.72 -28.02 -8.26
C THR A 211 -0.05 -29.07 -9.08
N LEU A 212 0.26 -29.19 -10.37
CA LEU A 212 -0.25 -30.27 -11.22
C LEU A 212 0.28 -31.63 -10.74
N ASN A 213 -0.58 -32.64 -10.72
CA ASN A 213 -0.21 -34.03 -10.40
C ASN A 213 0.63 -34.66 -11.52
N GLY A 214 0.29 -34.36 -12.77
CA GLY A 214 0.99 -34.84 -13.96
C GLY A 214 1.06 -33.78 -15.06
N GLN A 215 1.60 -34.19 -16.22
CA GLN A 215 1.66 -33.32 -17.39
C GLN A 215 0.26 -33.04 -17.95
N HIS A 216 0.01 -31.78 -18.32
CA HIS A 216 -1.21 -31.36 -19.00
C HIS A 216 -0.86 -30.64 -20.32
N PRO A 217 -1.45 -31.04 -21.47
CA PRO A 217 -2.30 -32.22 -21.65
C PRO A 217 -1.46 -33.51 -21.53
N ALA A 218 -2.13 -34.64 -21.26
CA ALA A 218 -1.47 -35.94 -21.18
C ALA A 218 -0.84 -36.38 -22.53
N ALA A 219 -1.44 -35.97 -23.65
CA ALA A 219 -0.95 -36.20 -25.01
C ALA A 219 -0.94 -34.89 -25.82
N PRO A 220 0.17 -34.13 -25.82
CA PRO A 220 0.30 -32.90 -26.62
C PRO A 220 0.56 -33.21 -28.11
N PRO A 221 0.26 -32.29 -29.04
CA PRO A 221 -0.38 -30.99 -28.82
C PRO A 221 -1.91 -31.13 -28.76
N ALA A 222 -2.51 -30.72 -27.64
CA ALA A 222 -3.95 -30.68 -27.44
C ALA A 222 -4.32 -29.47 -26.56
N ALA A 223 -5.58 -29.05 -26.62
CA ALA A 223 -6.10 -28.08 -25.68
C ALA A 223 -6.28 -28.72 -24.30
N ILE A 224 -6.09 -27.96 -23.23
CA ILE A 224 -6.25 -28.45 -21.85
C ILE A 224 -7.67 -28.15 -21.38
N THR A 225 -8.52 -29.18 -21.38
CA THR A 225 -9.90 -29.13 -20.87
C THR A 225 -10.00 -29.43 -19.37
N GLN A 226 -8.98 -30.07 -18.78
CA GLN A 226 -8.95 -30.47 -17.38
C GLN A 226 -7.57 -30.25 -16.76
N LEU A 227 -7.53 -29.92 -15.47
CA LEU A 227 -6.33 -29.79 -14.64
C LEU A 227 -6.44 -30.70 -13.41
N ALA A 228 -5.66 -31.77 -13.37
CA ALA A 228 -5.53 -32.63 -12.20
C ALA A 228 -4.44 -32.10 -11.25
N LEU A 229 -4.84 -31.72 -10.04
CA LEU A 229 -3.98 -31.20 -8.98
C LEU A 229 -3.47 -32.31 -8.05
N GLN A 230 -2.49 -32.00 -7.20
CA GLN A 230 -2.11 -32.84 -6.07
C GLN A 230 -3.31 -33.15 -5.17
N ALA A 231 -3.32 -34.33 -4.55
CA ALA A 231 -4.43 -34.78 -3.71
C ALA A 231 -4.71 -33.84 -2.52
N GLY A 232 -5.99 -33.54 -2.30
CA GLY A 232 -6.48 -32.66 -1.23
C GLY A 232 -6.42 -31.15 -1.53
N ALA A 233 -5.92 -30.75 -2.70
CA ALA A 233 -5.78 -29.35 -3.11
C ALA A 233 -7.11 -28.59 -3.09
N VAL A 234 -8.16 -29.18 -3.66
CA VAL A 234 -9.49 -28.55 -3.78
C VAL A 234 -10.11 -28.37 -2.40
N ALA A 235 -10.10 -29.43 -1.58
CA ALA A 235 -10.69 -29.43 -0.25
C ALA A 235 -9.97 -28.48 0.72
N SER A 236 -8.64 -28.39 0.66
CA SER A 236 -7.85 -27.51 1.53
C SER A 236 -8.07 -26.01 1.27
N MET A 237 -8.47 -25.64 0.05
CA MET A 237 -8.58 -24.24 -0.38
C MET A 237 -10.01 -23.78 -0.63
N GLY A 238 -11.00 -24.68 -0.52
CA GLY A 238 -12.43 -24.35 -0.66
C GLY A 238 -12.81 -23.82 -2.04
N ILE A 239 -12.06 -24.20 -3.09
CA ILE A 239 -12.27 -23.71 -4.45
C ILE A 239 -13.58 -24.27 -5.03
N THR A 240 -14.33 -23.42 -5.73
CA THR A 240 -15.66 -23.76 -6.29
C THR A 240 -15.74 -23.48 -7.79
N THR A 241 -16.88 -23.83 -8.40
CA THR A 241 -17.14 -23.53 -9.82
C THR A 241 -17.26 -22.03 -10.09
N ASN A 242 -17.15 -21.65 -11.36
CA ASN A 242 -17.06 -20.27 -11.88
C ASN A 242 -15.82 -19.47 -11.45
N GLN A 243 -15.03 -19.94 -10.48
CA GLN A 243 -13.76 -19.33 -10.11
C GLN A 243 -12.68 -19.57 -11.20
N SER A 244 -11.71 -18.67 -11.32
CA SER A 244 -10.65 -18.75 -12.34
C SER A 244 -9.33 -19.24 -11.74
N VAL A 245 -8.64 -20.12 -12.46
CA VAL A 245 -7.30 -20.63 -12.10
C VAL A 245 -6.30 -20.27 -13.18
N SER A 246 -5.06 -20.02 -12.79
CA SER A 246 -3.93 -19.75 -13.67
C SER A 246 -2.80 -20.74 -13.44
N VAL A 247 -2.30 -21.35 -14.52
CA VAL A 247 -1.17 -22.29 -14.49
C VAL A 247 0.11 -21.49 -14.73
N ASN A 248 0.96 -21.41 -13.70
CA ASN A 248 2.23 -20.67 -13.67
C ASN A 248 2.16 -19.20 -14.09
N GLY A 249 0.97 -18.58 -14.13
CA GLY A 249 0.78 -17.24 -14.68
C GLY A 249 0.80 -17.15 -16.21
N ALA A 250 0.88 -18.29 -16.92
CA ALA A 250 1.05 -18.34 -18.39
C ALA A 250 -0.25 -18.67 -19.15
N ALA A 251 -1.23 -19.25 -18.48
CA ALA A 251 -2.55 -19.55 -19.05
C ALA A 251 -3.60 -19.64 -17.94
N SER A 252 -4.84 -19.21 -18.20
CA SER A 252 -5.94 -19.31 -17.24
C SER A 252 -7.22 -19.89 -17.85
N GLY A 253 -8.13 -20.32 -16.97
CA GLY A 253 -9.48 -20.72 -17.32
C GLY A 253 -10.40 -20.81 -16.11
N ASN A 254 -11.71 -20.62 -16.33
CA ASN A 254 -12.73 -20.79 -15.30
C ASN A 254 -13.07 -22.26 -15.07
N ILE A 255 -13.32 -22.62 -13.82
CA ILE A 255 -13.73 -23.95 -13.40
C ILE A 255 -15.22 -24.15 -13.73
N GLN A 256 -15.52 -25.07 -14.65
CA GLN A 256 -16.89 -25.51 -14.95
C GLN A 256 -17.41 -26.49 -13.89
N SER A 257 -16.58 -27.49 -13.54
CA SER A 257 -16.94 -28.56 -12.62
C SER A 257 -15.69 -29.13 -11.93
N ILE A 258 -15.91 -29.79 -10.80
CA ILE A 258 -14.85 -30.32 -9.94
C ILE A 258 -15.16 -31.79 -9.64
N ALA A 259 -14.17 -32.66 -9.86
CA ALA A 259 -14.24 -34.09 -9.56
C ALA A 259 -13.00 -34.52 -8.77
N GLY A 260 -13.14 -34.62 -7.44
CA GLY A 260 -11.98 -34.74 -6.55
C GLY A 260 -11.06 -33.52 -6.72
N ASP A 261 -9.78 -33.77 -6.98
CA ASP A 261 -8.78 -32.73 -7.27
C ASP A 261 -8.60 -32.45 -8.78
N THR A 262 -9.54 -32.87 -9.62
CA THR A 262 -9.56 -32.55 -11.06
C THR A 262 -10.56 -31.43 -11.35
N LEU A 263 -10.05 -30.32 -11.88
CA LEU A 263 -10.83 -29.18 -12.34
C LEU A 263 -11.14 -29.34 -13.83
N THR A 264 -12.40 -29.28 -14.24
CA THR A 264 -12.78 -29.15 -15.67
C THR A 264 -12.96 -27.67 -16.00
N LEU A 265 -12.39 -27.21 -17.11
CA LEU A 265 -12.42 -25.80 -17.51
C LEU A 265 -13.56 -25.49 -18.49
N THR A 266 -14.27 -24.39 -18.27
CA THR A 266 -15.31 -23.88 -19.18
C THR A 266 -14.70 -23.43 -20.51
N ASN A 267 -13.62 -22.64 -20.41
CA ASN A 267 -12.80 -22.22 -21.54
C ASN A 267 -11.51 -23.06 -21.48
N PRO A 268 -11.30 -24.04 -22.37
CA PRO A 268 -10.08 -24.83 -22.36
C PRO A 268 -8.87 -23.97 -22.75
N ILE A 269 -7.72 -24.24 -22.14
CA ILE A 269 -6.47 -23.56 -22.53
C ILE A 269 -6.10 -24.05 -23.92
N ALA A 270 -6.01 -23.12 -24.88
CA ALA A 270 -5.78 -23.44 -26.29
C ALA A 270 -4.44 -24.14 -26.54
N ALA A 271 -4.39 -24.97 -27.58
CA ALA A 271 -3.14 -25.56 -28.06
C ALA A 271 -2.29 -24.50 -28.83
N PRO A 272 -0.95 -24.58 -28.80
CA PRO A 272 -0.13 -25.57 -28.10
C PRO A 272 0.17 -25.15 -26.65
N ALA A 273 -0.41 -25.87 -25.68
CA ALA A 273 -0.07 -25.74 -24.27
C ALA A 273 0.61 -27.02 -23.77
N LEU A 274 1.61 -26.86 -22.89
CA LEU A 274 2.31 -27.97 -22.25
C LEU A 274 2.84 -27.55 -20.87
N PHE A 275 2.25 -28.10 -19.82
CA PHE A 275 2.66 -27.87 -18.44
C PHE A 275 3.07 -29.20 -17.79
N PRO A 276 4.35 -29.39 -17.41
CA PRO A 276 4.80 -30.57 -16.69
C PRO A 276 4.10 -30.77 -15.34
N GLY A 277 4.12 -32.01 -14.82
CA GLY A 277 3.78 -32.27 -13.42
C GLY A 277 4.65 -31.46 -12.47
N GLY A 278 4.08 -31.01 -11.35
CA GLY A 278 4.75 -30.09 -10.41
C GLY A 278 4.63 -28.61 -10.75
N THR A 279 4.15 -28.23 -11.94
CA THR A 279 3.87 -26.82 -12.29
C THR A 279 2.86 -26.21 -11.30
N VAL A 280 3.13 -24.99 -10.80
CA VAL A 280 2.26 -24.32 -9.81
C VAL A 280 0.96 -23.85 -10.45
N VAL A 281 -0.16 -24.09 -9.75
CA VAL A 281 -1.47 -23.55 -10.09
C VAL A 281 -1.85 -22.51 -9.04
N TYR A 282 -2.31 -21.37 -9.52
CA TYR A 282 -2.83 -20.26 -8.73
C TYR A 282 -4.34 -20.18 -8.90
N TRP A 283 -5.05 -19.86 -7.83
CA TRP A 283 -6.44 -19.42 -7.85
C TRP A 283 -6.46 -17.90 -7.95
N MET A 284 -7.17 -17.37 -8.94
CA MET A 284 -7.31 -15.94 -9.18
C MET A 284 -8.55 -15.41 -8.47
N GLN A 285 -8.38 -14.40 -7.63
CA GLN A 285 -9.44 -13.79 -6.83
C GLN A 285 -9.55 -12.30 -7.13
N CYS A 286 -10.78 -11.80 -7.27
CA CYS A 286 -11.05 -10.37 -7.33
C CYS A 286 -11.16 -9.81 -5.91
N ILE A 287 -10.09 -9.19 -5.42
CA ILE A 287 -10.03 -8.54 -4.10
C ILE A 287 -10.47 -7.09 -4.23
N THR A 288 -11.42 -6.67 -3.40
CA THR A 288 -11.86 -5.27 -3.28
C THR A 288 -11.19 -4.64 -2.05
N TYR A 289 -10.69 -3.42 -2.23
CA TYR A 289 -10.33 -2.49 -1.16
C TYR A 289 -11.35 -1.35 -1.16
N ALA A 290 -11.84 -0.98 0.03
CA ALA A 290 -12.78 0.11 0.23
C ALA A 290 -12.72 0.58 1.68
N ILE A 291 -13.09 1.82 1.96
CA ILE A 291 -13.19 2.36 3.32
C ILE A 291 -14.64 2.35 3.79
N THR A 292 -14.83 2.22 5.11
CA THR A 292 -16.11 2.51 5.75
C THR A 292 -15.90 3.26 7.06
N SER A 293 -16.85 4.12 7.41
CA SER A 293 -16.97 4.80 8.71
C SER A 293 -17.89 4.06 9.70
N ASN A 294 -18.44 2.90 9.31
CA ASN A 294 -19.37 2.14 10.14
C ASN A 294 -18.68 1.53 11.38
N ALA A 295 -18.98 2.07 12.55
CA ALA A 295 -18.38 1.64 13.81
C ALA A 295 -18.58 0.14 14.11
N THR A 296 -19.71 -0.47 13.74
CA THR A 296 -19.93 -1.91 13.95
C THR A 296 -19.01 -2.75 13.06
N LYS A 297 -18.81 -2.34 11.80
CA LYS A 297 -17.89 -3.01 10.86
C LYS A 297 -16.42 -2.83 11.27
N CYS A 298 -16.08 -1.68 11.82
CA CYS A 298 -14.73 -1.32 12.27
C CYS A 298 -14.48 -1.58 13.78
N ALA A 299 -15.26 -2.45 14.43
CA ALA A 299 -15.10 -2.83 15.84
C ALA A 299 -15.03 -1.65 16.85
N GLY A 300 -15.64 -0.51 16.52
CA GLY A 300 -15.61 0.74 17.30
C GLY A 300 -14.43 1.67 17.00
N SER A 301 -13.45 1.25 16.20
CA SER A 301 -12.19 1.96 15.92
C SER A 301 -12.28 3.02 14.81
N GLY A 302 -13.34 3.83 14.81
CA GLY A 302 -13.54 4.88 13.79
C GLY A 302 -13.68 4.31 12.36
N PRO A 303 -13.21 5.01 11.31
CA PRO A 303 -13.18 4.47 9.96
C PRO A 303 -12.06 3.45 9.77
N CYS A 304 -12.28 2.45 8.91
CA CYS A 304 -11.33 1.38 8.66
C CYS A 304 -11.27 0.99 7.17
N LEU A 305 -10.09 0.49 6.77
CA LEU A 305 -9.89 -0.11 5.45
C LEU A 305 -10.38 -1.55 5.46
N LEU A 306 -11.32 -1.86 4.58
CA LEU A 306 -11.81 -3.20 4.30
C LEU A 306 -11.01 -3.84 3.17
N ARG A 307 -10.78 -5.15 3.27
CA ARG A 307 -10.29 -6.00 2.18
C ARG A 307 -11.12 -7.28 2.12
N GLY A 308 -11.50 -7.71 0.94
CA GLY A 308 -12.32 -8.92 0.78
C GLY A 308 -12.68 -9.26 -0.65
N ILE A 309 -13.37 -10.38 -0.85
CA ILE A 309 -14.00 -10.69 -2.14
C ILE A 309 -15.42 -10.16 -2.07
N ARG A 310 -15.64 -8.92 -2.53
CA ARG A 310 -16.93 -8.23 -2.43
C ARG A 310 -18.04 -9.06 -3.05
N ASP A 311 -19.08 -9.35 -2.27
CA ASP A 311 -20.38 -9.80 -2.77
C ASP A 311 -21.18 -8.58 -3.21
N THR A 312 -21.49 -8.52 -4.51
CA THR A 312 -22.26 -7.45 -5.14
C THR A 312 -23.77 -7.65 -5.03
N THR A 313 -24.23 -8.81 -4.55
CA THR A 313 -25.64 -9.02 -4.20
C THR A 313 -25.99 -8.35 -2.86
N VAL A 314 -24.99 -8.14 -1.99
CA VAL A 314 -25.13 -7.37 -0.75
C VAL A 314 -24.92 -5.88 -1.06
N ALA A 315 -26.00 -5.09 -1.01
CA ALA A 315 -25.95 -3.66 -1.34
C ALA A 315 -25.02 -2.86 -0.40
N ASP A 316 -25.18 -3.03 0.92
CA ASP A 316 -24.35 -2.38 1.93
C ASP A 316 -23.07 -3.19 2.21
N ILE A 317 -21.91 -2.60 1.92
CA ILE A 317 -20.58 -3.19 2.16
C ILE A 317 -20.34 -3.53 3.64
N ASN A 318 -21.02 -2.87 4.57
CA ASN A 318 -20.90 -3.12 5.99
C ASN A 318 -21.50 -4.47 6.38
N LEU A 319 -22.55 -4.89 5.68
CA LEU A 319 -23.25 -6.16 5.89
C LEU A 319 -22.61 -7.34 5.13
N ASP A 320 -21.70 -7.08 4.19
CA ASP A 320 -21.00 -8.14 3.43
C ASP A 320 -20.02 -8.90 4.34
N PRO A 321 -20.24 -10.20 4.62
CA PRO A 321 -19.35 -10.99 5.49
C PRO A 321 -17.97 -11.25 4.87
N ASN A 322 -17.83 -11.13 3.54
CA ASN A 322 -16.56 -11.35 2.85
C ASN A 322 -15.61 -10.15 2.94
N MET A 323 -16.13 -8.97 3.30
CA MET A 323 -15.35 -7.74 3.48
C MET A 323 -14.91 -7.60 4.94
N VAL A 324 -13.61 -7.71 5.19
CA VAL A 324 -13.02 -7.77 6.54
C VAL A 324 -12.18 -6.51 6.80
N PRO A 325 -12.27 -5.86 7.98
CA PRO A 325 -11.37 -4.78 8.35
C PRO A 325 -9.92 -5.29 8.47
N ILE A 326 -8.98 -4.61 7.81
CA ILE A 326 -7.55 -4.96 7.82
C ILE A 326 -6.66 -3.88 8.44
N ALA A 327 -7.14 -2.64 8.57
CA ALA A 327 -6.45 -1.55 9.22
C ALA A 327 -7.45 -0.52 9.77
N ASP A 328 -7.37 -0.26 11.07
CA ASP A 328 -8.21 0.72 11.77
C ASP A 328 -7.70 2.15 11.61
N GLY A 329 -8.58 3.13 11.74
CA GLY A 329 -8.23 4.54 11.61
C GLY A 329 -7.78 4.93 10.20
N ILE A 330 -8.14 4.17 9.17
CA ILE A 330 -7.95 4.58 7.77
C ILE A 330 -9.22 5.31 7.34
N GLU A 331 -9.09 6.61 7.15
CA GLU A 331 -10.20 7.54 6.87
C GLU A 331 -10.36 7.80 5.37
N ASP A 332 -9.25 7.76 4.63
CA ASP A 332 -9.25 8.03 3.20
C ASP A 332 -8.26 7.13 2.43
N LEU A 333 -8.62 6.81 1.20
CA LEU A 333 -7.90 6.06 0.20
C LEU A 333 -8.24 6.73 -1.13
N GLN A 334 -7.22 7.15 -1.86
CA GLN A 334 -7.32 7.84 -3.14
C GLN A 334 -6.36 7.18 -4.13
N LEU A 335 -6.76 7.00 -5.38
CA LEU A 335 -5.98 6.36 -6.42
C LEU A 335 -5.96 7.19 -7.70
N ALA A 336 -4.78 7.72 -8.04
CA ALA A 336 -4.55 8.36 -9.32
C ALA A 336 -3.71 7.42 -10.22
N TYR A 337 -4.05 7.34 -11.50
CA TYR A 337 -3.57 6.32 -12.43
C TYR A 337 -2.81 6.95 -13.60
N ALA A 338 -1.64 6.41 -13.94
CA ALA A 338 -0.87 6.82 -15.10
C ALA A 338 -0.77 5.66 -16.11
N CYS A 339 -0.98 5.97 -17.39
CA CYS A 339 -1.27 4.97 -18.42
C CYS A 339 -0.65 5.27 -19.79
N ASP A 340 -0.69 4.26 -20.64
CA ASP A 340 0.05 4.12 -21.89
C ASP A 340 -0.95 3.99 -23.06
N GLY A 341 -0.98 4.97 -23.96
CA GLY A 341 -1.96 5.08 -25.04
C GLY A 341 -3.34 5.62 -24.62
N CYS A 342 -3.42 6.43 -23.56
CA CYS A 342 -4.65 7.02 -23.02
C CYS A 342 -5.07 8.33 -23.70
N THR A 343 -4.12 9.09 -24.25
CA THR A 343 -4.35 10.43 -24.83
C THR A 343 -5.08 10.44 -26.18
N GLY A 344 -5.57 9.28 -26.65
CA GLY A 344 -6.34 9.14 -27.90
C GLY A 344 -5.53 9.22 -29.20
N THR A 345 -4.38 9.89 -29.18
CA THR A 345 -3.39 9.93 -30.28
C THR A 345 -2.14 9.10 -29.98
N ALA A 346 -1.83 8.82 -28.72
CA ALA A 346 -0.70 7.97 -28.35
C ALA A 346 -0.91 6.51 -28.77
N VAL A 347 0.15 5.93 -29.31
CA VAL A 347 0.26 4.49 -29.60
C VAL A 347 0.72 3.82 -28.31
N PRO A 348 0.08 2.73 -27.85
CA PRO A 348 0.59 1.97 -26.71
C PRO A 348 2.01 1.44 -27.01
N ASP A 349 3.02 1.96 -26.32
CA ASP A 349 4.44 1.69 -26.57
C ASP A 349 5.21 1.17 -25.33
N GLY A 350 4.52 1.06 -24.19
CA GLY A 350 5.08 0.62 -22.91
C GLY A 350 5.55 1.76 -22.01
N ILE A 351 5.52 3.00 -22.50
CA ILE A 351 5.83 4.21 -21.74
C ILE A 351 4.51 4.87 -21.30
N VAL A 352 4.52 5.58 -20.18
CA VAL A 352 3.35 6.36 -19.78
C VAL A 352 3.26 7.64 -20.61
N ASP A 353 2.07 7.91 -21.13
CA ASP A 353 1.70 9.15 -21.79
C ASP A 353 1.86 10.35 -20.84
N ASP A 354 2.53 11.39 -21.31
CA ASP A 354 2.40 12.75 -20.79
C ASP A 354 0.96 13.24 -21.07
N GLN A 355 0.13 13.32 -20.03
CA GLN A 355 -1.29 13.70 -20.14
C GLN A 355 -1.48 15.20 -20.28
N ASN A 356 -0.54 15.98 -19.75
CA ASN A 356 -0.66 17.43 -19.65
C ASN A 356 0.17 18.18 -20.72
N ALA A 357 0.90 17.43 -21.55
CA ALA A 357 1.71 17.86 -22.68
C ALA A 357 2.87 18.82 -22.32
N ASN A 358 3.46 18.68 -21.13
CA ASN A 358 4.60 19.52 -20.70
C ASN A 358 5.98 18.98 -21.07
N GLY A 359 6.06 17.76 -21.59
CA GLY A 359 7.27 17.07 -22.01
C GLY A 359 7.99 16.28 -20.91
N ASN A 360 7.42 16.15 -19.71
CA ASN A 360 8.00 15.44 -18.58
C ASN A 360 6.93 14.61 -17.86
N PHE A 361 7.34 13.52 -17.20
CA PHE A 361 6.45 12.77 -16.31
C PHE A 361 6.44 13.40 -14.90
N ASP A 362 5.29 13.95 -14.50
CA ASP A 362 5.10 14.60 -13.19
C ASP A 362 3.77 14.25 -12.50
N ALA A 363 3.29 15.13 -11.60
CA ALA A 363 2.08 14.89 -10.83
C ALA A 363 0.79 14.97 -11.66
N GLY A 364 0.79 15.74 -12.76
CA GLY A 364 -0.34 15.98 -13.65
C GLY A 364 -0.59 14.87 -14.69
N ASP A 365 0.30 13.88 -14.77
CA ASP A 365 0.12 12.69 -15.63
C ASP A 365 -0.63 11.55 -14.94
N PHE A 366 -1.00 11.76 -13.68
CA PHE A 366 -1.85 10.86 -12.93
C PHE A 366 -3.29 11.34 -13.01
N ILE A 367 -4.14 10.46 -13.53
CA ILE A 367 -5.55 10.65 -13.76
C ILE A 367 -6.30 9.92 -12.65
N SER A 368 -6.93 10.67 -11.75
CA SER A 368 -7.84 10.12 -10.74
C SER A 368 -9.26 10.06 -11.35
N ASN A 369 -9.99 11.18 -11.35
CA ASN A 369 -11.26 11.47 -12.05
C ASN A 369 -11.41 10.82 -13.46
N ASN A 370 -11.84 9.56 -13.55
CA ASN A 370 -12.21 8.95 -14.83
C ASN A 370 -12.96 7.61 -14.68
N ALA A 371 -13.93 7.36 -15.56
CA ALA A 371 -14.76 6.15 -15.53
C ALA A 371 -14.06 4.82 -15.94
N TRP A 372 -12.86 4.87 -16.51
CA TRP A 372 -12.03 3.71 -16.90
C TRP A 372 -12.77 2.57 -17.64
N ALA A 373 -13.80 2.91 -18.42
CA ALA A 373 -14.74 1.94 -19.02
C ALA A 373 -14.80 2.01 -20.56
N THR A 374 -14.22 3.04 -21.18
CA THR A 374 -14.33 3.29 -22.62
C THR A 374 -12.98 3.72 -23.21
N ALA A 375 -12.67 3.25 -24.42
CA ALA A 375 -11.46 3.66 -25.12
C ALA A 375 -11.47 5.19 -25.37
N PRO A 376 -10.32 5.89 -25.23
CA PRO A 376 -8.98 5.35 -25.02
C PRO A 376 -8.66 4.90 -23.58
N MET A 377 -9.49 5.23 -22.59
CA MET A 377 -9.25 5.04 -21.16
C MET A 377 -9.73 3.67 -20.65
N THR A 378 -8.95 2.61 -20.90
CA THR A 378 -9.24 1.25 -20.44
C THR A 378 -8.24 0.78 -19.37
N PRO A 379 -8.64 -0.05 -18.38
CA PRO A 379 -7.77 -0.35 -17.22
C PRO A 379 -6.53 -1.18 -17.57
N GLU A 380 -6.57 -1.88 -18.72
CA GLU A 380 -5.44 -2.64 -19.27
C GLU A 380 -4.26 -1.75 -19.67
N LYS A 381 -4.47 -0.44 -19.86
CA LYS A 381 -3.42 0.54 -20.19
C LYS A 381 -2.74 1.15 -18.97
N ILE A 382 -3.24 0.92 -17.76
CA ILE A 382 -2.65 1.46 -16.54
C ILE A 382 -1.26 0.83 -16.35
N ARG A 383 -0.23 1.67 -16.16
CA ARG A 383 1.16 1.22 -15.91
C ARG A 383 1.66 1.60 -14.52
N LEU A 384 1.23 2.74 -13.98
CA LEU A 384 1.52 3.16 -12.61
C LEU A 384 0.25 3.59 -11.89
N VAL A 385 0.24 3.39 -10.57
CA VAL A 385 -0.82 3.82 -9.66
C VAL A 385 -0.19 4.60 -8.51
N ARG A 386 -0.57 5.87 -8.34
CA ARG A 386 -0.28 6.66 -7.14
C ARG A 386 -1.40 6.39 -6.15
N VAL A 387 -1.05 5.68 -5.08
CA VAL A 387 -1.98 5.41 -3.97
C VAL A 387 -1.68 6.40 -2.87
N THR A 388 -2.70 7.13 -2.43
CA THR A 388 -2.64 8.02 -1.27
C THR A 388 -3.59 7.51 -0.19
N VAL A 389 -3.11 7.36 1.04
CA VAL A 389 -3.88 6.87 2.19
C VAL A 389 -3.78 7.87 3.34
N VAL A 390 -4.92 8.24 3.91
CA VAL A 390 -4.99 9.09 5.11
C VAL A 390 -5.34 8.22 6.32
N ALA A 391 -4.36 8.05 7.20
CA ALA A 391 -4.57 7.41 8.50
C ALA A 391 -4.76 8.48 9.58
N ARG A 392 -5.78 8.33 10.43
CA ARG A 392 -6.09 9.21 11.56
C ARG A 392 -5.91 8.49 12.91
N GLN A 393 -5.96 9.26 13.99
CA GLN A 393 -6.06 8.68 15.34
C GLN A 393 -7.43 8.03 15.56
N PRO A 394 -7.51 6.93 16.33
CA PRO A 394 -8.78 6.25 16.61
C PRO A 394 -9.68 7.03 17.59
N ARG A 395 -9.13 8.05 18.26
CA ARG A 395 -9.80 8.92 19.24
C ARG A 395 -9.41 10.37 18.99
N GLU A 396 -10.22 11.28 19.52
CA GLU A 396 -9.95 12.72 19.51
C GLU A 396 -8.68 13.05 20.33
N ASP A 397 -7.86 13.98 19.84
CA ASP A 397 -6.75 14.56 20.57
C ASP A 397 -7.25 15.68 21.50
N LEU A 398 -7.44 15.31 22.77
CA LEU A 398 -7.87 16.22 23.84
C LEU A 398 -6.78 17.23 24.27
N GLY A 399 -5.60 17.19 23.65
CA GLY A 399 -4.45 18.03 23.99
C GLY A 399 -3.76 17.64 25.30
N LEU A 400 -2.69 18.37 25.62
CA LEU A 400 -1.91 18.15 26.86
C LEU A 400 -2.33 19.09 28.01
N GLY A 401 -3.11 20.14 27.73
CA GLY A 401 -3.52 21.16 28.69
C GLY A 401 -4.72 20.77 29.58
N GLU A 402 -5.06 21.65 30.53
CA GLU A 402 -6.26 21.52 31.37
C GLU A 402 -7.54 22.01 30.68
N GLY A 403 -7.44 23.11 29.92
CA GLY A 403 -8.36 23.35 28.82
C GLY A 403 -8.09 22.33 27.71
N LYS A 404 -9.15 21.91 27.00
CA LYS A 404 -9.04 21.12 25.76
C LYS A 404 -8.39 21.96 24.67
N SER A 405 -7.07 22.18 24.77
CA SER A 405 -6.27 22.79 23.72
C SER A 405 -5.96 21.70 22.70
N GLU A 406 -7.02 21.29 22.00
CA GLU A 406 -7.01 20.29 20.94
C GLU A 406 -6.01 20.69 19.84
N VAL A 407 -5.57 19.72 19.06
CA VAL A 407 -4.91 20.04 17.79
C VAL A 407 -5.92 20.73 16.89
N GLN A 408 -5.68 21.98 16.53
CA GLN A 408 -6.37 22.60 15.40
C GLN A 408 -5.52 22.38 14.15
N ALA A 409 -5.89 21.37 13.36
CA ALA A 409 -5.40 21.25 12.00
C ALA A 409 -5.84 22.49 11.19
N THR A 410 -4.94 23.04 10.37
CA THR A 410 -5.15 24.30 9.64
C THR A 410 -6.21 24.23 8.51
N GLY A 411 -6.84 23.07 8.32
CA GLY A 411 -7.86 22.80 7.31
C GLY A 411 -8.11 21.29 7.13
N PRO A 412 -9.02 20.90 6.23
CA PRO A 412 -9.17 19.52 5.80
C PRO A 412 -7.89 19.02 5.11
N VAL A 413 -7.60 17.72 5.24
CA VAL A 413 -6.51 17.07 4.51
C VAL A 413 -7.04 16.68 3.15
N ILE A 414 -6.82 17.54 2.15
CA ILE A 414 -7.14 17.29 0.74
C ILE A 414 -6.07 16.38 0.15
N VAL A 415 -6.49 15.33 -0.56
CA VAL A 415 -5.61 14.32 -1.16
C VAL A 415 -6.13 13.91 -2.54
N GLU A 416 -5.24 13.92 -3.53
CA GLU A 416 -5.60 13.79 -4.95
C GLU A 416 -6.75 14.77 -5.33
N ASP A 417 -7.93 14.28 -5.65
CA ASP A 417 -9.16 15.01 -5.99
C ASP A 417 -10.23 15.02 -4.89
N HIS A 418 -10.06 14.22 -3.84
CA HIS A 418 -10.95 14.25 -2.69
C HIS A 418 -10.63 15.41 -1.74
N ASN A 419 -11.65 16.25 -1.54
CA ASN A 419 -11.64 17.34 -0.56
C ASN A 419 -12.70 17.04 0.51
N PRO A 420 -12.30 16.64 1.73
CA PRO A 420 -13.26 16.31 2.79
C PRO A 420 -14.24 17.43 3.16
N SER A 421 -13.98 18.70 2.78
CA SER A 421 -14.94 19.79 3.02
C SER A 421 -16.16 19.80 2.08
N SER A 422 -16.16 19.00 1.00
CA SER A 422 -17.35 18.74 0.18
C SER A 422 -18.19 17.55 0.67
N ASP A 423 -17.74 16.82 1.70
CA ASP A 423 -18.41 15.61 2.18
C ASP A 423 -19.76 15.91 2.84
N ALA A 424 -20.72 15.00 2.61
CA ALA A 424 -22.00 15.03 3.27
C ALA A 424 -21.85 14.82 4.78
N GLY A 425 -21.98 15.91 5.55
CA GLY A 425 -21.84 15.90 7.00
C GLY A 425 -20.45 16.35 7.51
N PHE A 426 -19.61 16.95 6.67
CA PHE A 426 -18.36 17.55 7.14
C PHE A 426 -18.61 18.64 8.20
N VAL A 427 -17.98 18.49 9.36
CA VAL A 427 -17.97 19.48 10.44
C VAL A 427 -16.52 19.84 10.76
N SER A 428 -16.12 21.07 10.46
CA SER A 428 -14.70 21.50 10.57
C SER A 428 -14.13 21.41 11.99
N SER A 429 -14.94 21.60 13.04
CA SER A 429 -14.48 21.44 14.43
C SER A 429 -14.17 19.97 14.71
N GLU A 430 -15.12 19.07 14.47
CA GLU A 430 -14.96 17.62 14.69
C GLU A 430 -13.81 17.05 13.86
N TYR A 431 -13.68 17.48 12.60
CA TYR A 431 -12.56 17.08 11.75
C TYR A 431 -11.21 17.52 12.34
N SER A 432 -11.11 18.72 12.90
CA SER A 432 -9.84 19.26 13.42
C SER A 432 -9.25 18.44 14.57
N HIS A 433 -10.11 17.83 15.42
CA HIS A 433 -9.72 17.11 16.64
C HIS A 433 -8.89 15.83 16.42
N PHE A 434 -8.61 15.41 15.19
CA PHE A 434 -7.86 14.19 14.90
C PHE A 434 -6.52 14.50 14.20
N ARG A 435 -5.40 14.01 14.76
CA ARG A 435 -4.14 14.00 13.99
C ARG A 435 -4.25 13.00 12.86
N ARG A 436 -3.77 13.42 11.68
CA ARG A 436 -3.71 12.62 10.46
C ARG A 436 -2.28 12.44 10.00
N ARG A 437 -2.05 11.36 9.27
CA ARG A 437 -0.82 11.08 8.53
C ARG A 437 -1.17 10.60 7.14
N VAL A 438 -0.76 11.37 6.15
CA VAL A 438 -0.83 10.99 4.75
C VAL A 438 0.36 10.09 4.42
N LEU A 439 0.10 9.02 3.67
CA LEU A 439 1.11 8.20 3.02
C LEU A 439 0.77 8.11 1.54
N THR A 440 1.65 8.62 0.68
CA THR A 440 1.53 8.48 -0.78
C THR A 440 2.63 7.56 -1.30
N ARG A 441 2.29 6.65 -2.20
CA ARG A 441 3.24 5.73 -2.85
C ARG A 441 2.83 5.47 -4.29
N THR A 442 3.75 5.72 -5.21
CA THR A 442 3.61 5.26 -6.59
C THR A 442 4.03 3.80 -6.72
N VAL A 443 3.19 3.00 -7.36
CA VAL A 443 3.36 1.57 -7.58
C VAL A 443 3.33 1.29 -9.08
N GLN A 444 4.44 0.79 -9.62
CA GLN A 444 4.49 0.27 -10.97
C GLN A 444 3.84 -1.11 -11.04
N LEU A 445 2.98 -1.30 -12.04
CA LEU A 445 2.30 -2.56 -12.33
C LEU A 445 3.19 -3.45 -13.19
N ARG A 446 3.11 -4.77 -12.99
CA ARG A 446 4.02 -5.74 -13.64
C ARG A 446 3.38 -6.61 -14.71
N ASN A 447 2.08 -6.86 -14.59
CA ASN A 447 1.37 -7.88 -15.36
C ASN A 447 0.07 -7.33 -15.97
N VAL A 448 0.02 -6.03 -16.26
CA VAL A 448 -1.14 -5.34 -16.84
C VAL A 448 -0.79 -4.94 -18.26
N GLY A 449 -1.61 -5.32 -19.24
CA GLY A 449 -1.46 -4.97 -20.65
C GLY A 449 -0.22 -5.55 -21.34
N LEU A 450 -0.08 -6.88 -21.33
CA LEU A 450 0.93 -7.67 -22.05
C LEU A 450 0.27 -8.72 -22.96
#